data_AF-A0A7T5RXP8-F1
#
_entry.id   AF-A0A7T5RXP8-F1
#
_cell.length_a   1.000
_cell.length_b   1.000
_cell.length_c   1.000
_cell.angle_alpha   90.00
_cell.angle_beta   90.00
_cell.angle_gamma   90.00
#
_symmetry.space_group_name_H-M   'P 1'
#
loop_
_entity.id
_entity.type
_entity.pdbx_description
1 polymer ?
#
loop_
_entity_poly.entity_id
_entity_poly.type
_entity_poly.pdbx_seq_one_letter_code
_entity_poly.pdbx_strand_id
1 'polypeptide(L)'
;MPGSNFSDNNSPDFSFKNMPRPQKTAVVILLSLGIVILFFGALQFRNRVVSPFQVDVSGLATVDSAIDTANKDTDSDGLSDYDEFNVYQTSPYLEDSDSDGLADNVEVKNGTDANCPLGQNCVGGNNFAIEVATGTDSTISNTSSTDYSQAGGLGTINVSSSTSETDLRNALAGQVDAPTLRQILLDNGADKAMLDAITDADLLKSYQEVLNNQ
;
A
#
# COMPACT_ATOMS: atom_id res chain seq x y z
N MET A 1 -53.97 -53.99 42.87
CA MET A 1 -52.58 -53.56 43.16
C MET A 1 -52.65 -52.40 44.14
N PRO A 2 -52.20 -52.56 45.40
CA PRO A 2 -52.23 -51.48 46.37
C PRO A 2 -50.99 -50.59 46.21
N GLY A 3 -51.21 -49.28 46.10
CA GLY A 3 -50.17 -48.27 46.05
C GLY A 3 -49.49 -48.09 47.41
N SER A 4 -48.17 -48.16 47.43
CA SER A 4 -47.35 -47.84 48.59
C SER A 4 -47.21 -46.33 48.73
N ASN A 5 -47.92 -45.74 49.70
CA ASN A 5 -47.62 -44.41 50.20
C ASN A 5 -46.31 -44.45 50.98
N PHE A 6 -45.24 -43.96 50.36
CA PHE A 6 -43.96 -43.71 51.01
C PHE A 6 -44.00 -42.27 51.54
N SER A 7 -44.50 -42.09 52.77
CA SER A 7 -44.39 -40.82 53.51
C SER A 7 -43.08 -40.81 54.27
N ASP A 8 -42.01 -40.34 53.62
CA ASP A 8 -40.78 -39.93 54.29
C ASP A 8 -40.97 -38.53 54.86
N ASN A 9 -41.66 -38.43 55.99
CA ASN A 9 -41.65 -37.24 56.83
C ASN A 9 -40.40 -37.27 57.71
N ASN A 10 -39.25 -36.97 57.13
CA ASN A 10 -38.03 -36.70 57.89
C ASN A 10 -37.53 -35.29 57.56
N SER A 11 -38.38 -34.30 57.85
CA SER A 11 -37.92 -32.92 57.95
C SER A 11 -37.23 -32.77 59.31
N PRO A 12 -35.95 -32.37 59.37
CA PRO A 12 -35.32 -32.07 60.65
C PRO A 12 -36.04 -30.88 61.29
N ASP A 13 -36.79 -31.13 62.37
CA ASP A 13 -37.44 -30.08 63.16
C ASP A 13 -36.38 -29.31 63.94
N PHE A 14 -35.88 -28.23 63.35
CA PHE A 14 -34.98 -27.27 64.01
C PHE A 14 -35.77 -26.33 64.93
N SER A 15 -36.45 -26.90 65.93
CA SER A 15 -37.21 -26.12 66.91
C SER A 15 -36.30 -25.53 67.99
N PHE A 16 -35.94 -24.24 67.84
CA PHE A 16 -35.11 -23.50 68.80
C PHE A 16 -35.86 -23.11 70.09
N LYS A 17 -37.12 -23.53 70.25
CA LYS A 17 -38.02 -23.02 71.29
C LYS A 17 -37.56 -23.38 72.71
N ASN A 18 -36.95 -24.56 72.90
CA ASN A 18 -36.67 -25.11 74.24
C ASN A 18 -35.17 -25.25 74.62
N MET A 19 -34.24 -24.64 73.88
CA MET A 19 -32.81 -24.74 74.22
C MET A 19 -32.37 -23.81 75.37
N PRO A 20 -31.48 -24.28 76.28
CA PRO A 20 -30.89 -23.46 77.33
C PRO A 20 -30.07 -22.30 76.73
N ARG A 21 -30.06 -21.15 77.42
CA ARG A 21 -29.41 -19.89 76.98
C ARG A 21 -28.00 -20.06 76.37
N PRO A 22 -27.06 -20.85 76.94
CA PRO A 22 -25.71 -21.01 76.37
C PRO A 22 -25.69 -21.74 75.01
N GLN A 23 -26.64 -22.64 74.74
CA GLN A 23 -26.71 -23.38 73.48
C GLN A 23 -27.23 -22.50 72.35
N LYS A 24 -28.16 -21.58 72.66
CA LYS A 24 -28.66 -20.58 71.70
C LYS A 24 -27.56 -19.61 71.26
N THR A 25 -26.74 -19.14 72.20
CA THR A 25 -25.58 -18.28 71.88
C THR A 25 -24.56 -19.00 71.01
N ALA A 26 -24.29 -20.29 71.26
CA ALA A 26 -23.37 -21.07 70.44
C ALA A 26 -23.85 -21.23 68.98
N VAL A 27 -25.14 -21.51 68.77
CA VAL A 27 -25.71 -21.62 67.42
C VAL A 27 -25.66 -20.30 66.67
N VAL A 28 -25.98 -19.18 67.33
CA VAL A 28 -25.93 -17.86 66.72
C VAL A 28 -24.51 -17.50 66.30
N ILE A 29 -23.52 -17.78 67.15
CA ILE A 29 -22.11 -17.55 66.83
C ILE A 29 -21.67 -18.39 65.63
N LEU A 30 -21.99 -19.69 65.62
CA LEU A 30 -21.64 -20.59 64.50
C LEU A 30 -22.29 -20.15 63.18
N LEU A 31 -23.56 -19.76 63.22
CA LEU A 31 -24.28 -19.28 62.04
C LEU A 31 -23.67 -17.97 61.51
N SER A 32 -23.34 -17.04 62.41
CA SER A 32 -22.68 -15.78 62.05
C SER A 32 -21.30 -16.01 61.42
N LEU A 33 -20.49 -16.92 61.97
CA LEU A 33 -19.17 -17.26 61.46
C LEU A 33 -19.25 -17.92 60.07
N GLY A 34 -20.23 -18.80 59.86
CA GLY A 34 -20.50 -19.42 58.56
C GLY A 34 -20.83 -18.40 57.48
N ILE A 35 -21.70 -17.42 57.79
CA ILE A 35 -22.05 -16.35 56.85
C ILE A 35 -20.84 -15.49 56.51
N VAL A 36 -20.00 -15.16 57.49
CA VAL A 36 -18.79 -14.36 57.29
C VAL A 36 -17.82 -15.08 56.34
N ILE A 37 -17.60 -16.39 56.53
CA ILE A 37 -16.75 -17.20 55.65
C ILE A 37 -17.31 -17.26 54.24
N LEU A 38 -18.62 -17.43 54.08
CA LEU A 38 -19.25 -17.45 52.75
C LEU A 38 -19.16 -16.09 52.05
N PHE A 39 -19.34 -14.99 52.78
CA PHE A 39 -19.24 -13.63 52.24
C PHE A 39 -17.81 -13.31 51.77
N PHE A 40 -16.81 -13.54 52.62
CA PHE A 40 -15.41 -13.33 52.24
C PHE A 40 -14.95 -14.31 51.16
N GLY A 41 -15.42 -15.56 51.20
CA GLY A 41 -15.17 -16.56 50.16
C GLY A 41 -15.73 -16.14 48.80
N ALA A 42 -16.97 -15.64 48.76
CA ALA A 42 -17.60 -15.16 47.53
C ALA A 42 -16.89 -13.93 46.95
N LEU A 43 -16.45 -13.00 47.82
CA LEU A 43 -15.67 -11.82 47.39
C LEU A 43 -14.30 -12.21 46.82
N GLN A 44 -13.58 -13.11 47.49
CA GLN A 44 -12.29 -13.60 46.99
C GLN A 44 -12.45 -14.40 45.70
N PHE A 45 -13.47 -15.26 45.61
CA PHE A 45 -13.74 -16.06 44.41
C PHE A 45 -14.09 -15.17 43.21
N ARG A 46 -14.95 -14.16 43.39
CA ARG A 46 -15.27 -13.20 42.34
C ARG A 46 -14.01 -12.50 41.82
N ASN A 47 -13.17 -11.99 42.71
CA ASN A 47 -11.96 -11.27 42.32
C ASN A 47 -10.93 -12.18 41.63
N ARG A 48 -10.87 -13.48 41.96
CA ARG A 48 -9.95 -14.44 41.33
C ARG A 48 -10.48 -15.03 40.02
N VAL A 49 -11.80 -15.15 39.85
CA VAL A 49 -12.43 -15.71 38.65
C VAL A 49 -12.59 -14.67 37.54
N VAL A 50 -12.78 -13.40 37.88
CA VAL A 50 -13.00 -12.34 36.87
C VAL A 50 -11.69 -11.78 36.31
N SER A 51 -10.59 -11.80 37.08
CA SER A 51 -9.30 -11.24 36.63
C SER A 51 -8.68 -11.86 35.38
N PRO A 52 -8.74 -13.18 35.10
CA PRO A 52 -8.09 -13.77 33.93
C PRO A 52 -8.85 -13.59 32.59
N PHE A 53 -10.02 -12.96 32.57
CA PHE A 53 -10.82 -12.77 31.34
C PHE A 53 -10.85 -11.32 30.81
N GLN A 54 -10.02 -10.44 31.35
CA GLN A 54 -9.82 -9.12 30.78
C GLN A 54 -8.88 -9.24 29.59
N VAL A 55 -9.47 -9.47 28.41
CA VAL A 55 -8.74 -9.34 27.15
C VAL A 55 -8.41 -7.86 27.00
N ASP A 56 -7.13 -7.53 27.13
CA ASP A 56 -6.62 -6.21 26.86
C ASP A 56 -6.60 -5.98 25.35
N VAL A 57 -7.69 -5.43 24.82
CA VAL A 57 -7.80 -5.01 23.42
C VAL A 57 -7.15 -3.64 23.18
N SER A 58 -6.44 -3.07 24.15
CA SER A 58 -5.80 -1.75 24.02
C SER A 58 -4.65 -1.74 22.99
N GLY A 59 -4.22 -2.91 22.50
CA GLY A 59 -3.30 -3.06 21.37
C GLY A 59 -3.96 -3.54 20.07
N LEU A 60 -5.26 -3.84 20.08
CA LEU A 60 -6.02 -4.06 18.86
C LEU A 60 -6.50 -2.68 18.43
N ALA A 61 -5.97 -2.14 17.33
CA ALA A 61 -6.48 -0.92 16.71
C ALA A 61 -8.01 -0.97 16.73
N THR A 62 -8.61 -0.20 17.64
CA THR A 62 -10.05 -0.07 17.74
C THR A 62 -10.50 0.43 16.38
N VAL A 63 -11.68 0.03 15.92
CA VAL A 63 -12.23 0.44 14.62
C VAL A 63 -12.15 1.97 14.42
N ASP A 64 -12.10 2.76 15.49
CA ASP A 64 -11.75 4.19 15.50
C ASP A 64 -10.40 4.56 14.87
N SER A 65 -9.31 3.82 15.11
CA SER A 65 -8.01 4.10 14.46
C SER A 65 -8.03 3.74 12.97
N ALA A 66 -8.84 2.75 12.57
CA ALA A 66 -9.04 2.44 11.16
C ALA A 66 -9.87 3.52 10.46
N ILE A 67 -10.83 4.13 11.16
CA ILE A 67 -11.62 5.27 10.67
C ILE A 67 -10.77 6.56 10.63
N ASP A 68 -9.86 6.75 11.59
CA ASP A 68 -8.90 7.85 11.60
C ASP A 68 -7.95 7.73 10.40
N THR A 69 -7.35 6.56 10.15
CA THR A 69 -6.53 6.34 8.94
C THR A 69 -7.29 6.49 7.62
N ALA A 70 -8.60 6.24 7.61
CA ALA A 70 -9.42 6.42 6.40
C ALA A 70 -9.68 7.90 6.06
N ASN A 71 -9.46 8.82 6.99
CA ASN A 71 -9.63 10.27 6.76
C ASN A 71 -8.35 11.07 7.04
N LYS A 72 -7.28 10.41 7.45
CA LYS A 72 -5.98 11.02 7.66
C LYS A 72 -5.36 11.31 6.31
N ASP A 73 -4.83 12.51 6.16
CA ASP A 73 -4.20 13.05 4.96
C ASP A 73 -2.90 13.71 5.45
N THR A 74 -1.80 12.97 5.34
CA THR A 74 -0.55 13.27 6.05
C THR A 74 0.27 14.37 5.38
N ASP A 75 0.29 14.41 4.05
CA ASP A 75 0.94 15.45 3.26
C ASP A 75 -0.03 16.57 2.86
N SER A 76 -1.32 16.44 3.16
CA SER A 76 -2.33 17.49 2.96
C SER A 76 -2.58 17.82 1.48
N ASP A 77 -2.34 16.85 0.59
CA ASP A 77 -2.63 16.98 -0.83
C ASP A 77 -4.15 16.83 -1.10
N GLY A 78 -4.92 16.25 -0.18
CA GLY A 78 -6.36 16.05 -0.29
C GLY A 78 -6.78 14.65 -0.73
N LEU A 79 -5.87 13.69 -0.82
CA LEU A 79 -6.12 12.26 -0.77
C LEU A 79 -5.96 11.76 0.67
N SER A 80 -6.66 10.68 1.01
CA SER A 80 -6.45 10.05 2.32
C SER A 80 -5.28 9.09 2.25
N ASP A 81 -4.50 8.96 3.34
CA ASP A 81 -3.43 7.97 3.52
C ASP A 81 -3.90 6.56 3.09
N TYR A 82 -5.18 6.27 3.36
CA TYR A 82 -5.81 5.00 2.97
C TYR A 82 -5.98 4.89 1.45
N ASP A 83 -6.47 5.91 0.77
CA ASP A 83 -6.66 5.91 -0.68
C ASP A 83 -5.31 5.87 -1.41
N GLU A 84 -4.34 6.65 -0.94
CA GLU A 84 -2.99 6.65 -1.49
C GLU A 84 -2.36 5.26 -1.42
N PHE A 85 -2.40 4.61 -0.26
CA PHE A 85 -1.80 3.29 -0.10
C PHE A 85 -2.58 2.15 -0.79
N ASN A 86 -3.92 2.18 -0.73
CA ASN A 86 -4.75 1.04 -1.15
C ASN A 86 -5.35 1.18 -2.55
N VAL A 87 -5.50 2.41 -3.06
CA VAL A 87 -6.18 2.69 -4.33
C VAL A 87 -5.18 3.18 -5.38
N TYR A 88 -4.43 4.23 -5.08
CA TYR A 88 -3.58 4.92 -6.06
C TYR A 88 -2.12 4.46 -6.04
N GLN A 89 -1.71 3.76 -4.99
CA GLN A 89 -0.34 3.27 -4.78
C GLN A 89 0.69 4.42 -4.73
N THR A 90 0.26 5.60 -4.31
CA THR A 90 1.08 6.79 -4.10
C THR A 90 1.63 6.84 -2.67
N SER A 91 2.48 7.82 -2.39
CA SER A 91 3.18 8.00 -1.12
C SER A 91 2.42 8.96 -0.19
N PRO A 92 1.90 8.50 0.96
CA PRO A 92 1.16 9.33 1.94
C PRO A 92 2.05 10.25 2.78
N TYR A 93 3.14 10.72 2.20
CA TYR A 93 4.10 11.63 2.83
C TYR A 93 4.62 12.65 1.82
N LEU A 94 4.16 12.59 0.57
CA LEU A 94 4.61 13.39 -0.55
C LEU A 94 3.38 13.85 -1.32
N GLU A 95 3.15 15.17 -1.38
CA GLU A 95 2.06 15.73 -2.18
C GLU A 95 2.17 15.34 -3.68
N ASP A 96 3.38 15.02 -4.15
CA ASP A 96 3.74 14.65 -5.53
C ASP A 96 4.66 13.42 -5.46
N SER A 97 4.09 12.24 -5.72
CA SER A 97 4.74 10.96 -5.52
C SER A 97 5.80 10.64 -6.57
N ASP A 98 5.62 11.14 -7.79
CA ASP A 98 6.54 10.90 -8.91
C ASP A 98 7.52 12.05 -9.18
N SER A 99 7.33 13.15 -8.45
CA SER A 99 8.17 14.35 -8.41
C SER A 99 8.21 15.13 -9.73
N ASP A 100 7.13 15.15 -10.49
CA ASP A 100 7.02 15.88 -11.76
C ASP A 100 6.51 17.33 -11.62
N GLY A 101 6.06 17.71 -10.42
CA GLY A 101 5.51 19.02 -10.07
C GLY A 101 3.99 19.11 -10.06
N LEU A 102 3.26 18.02 -10.30
CA LEU A 102 1.82 17.89 -10.07
C LEU A 102 1.55 17.10 -8.80
N ALA A 103 0.55 17.55 -8.04
CA ALA A 103 0.14 16.80 -6.85
C ALA A 103 -0.71 15.58 -7.24
N ASP A 104 -0.57 14.49 -6.49
CA ASP A 104 -1.23 13.21 -6.76
C ASP A 104 -2.76 13.40 -6.87
N ASN A 105 -3.35 14.20 -5.98
CA ASN A 105 -4.77 14.52 -6.02
C ASN A 105 -5.25 15.19 -7.33
N VAL A 106 -4.39 15.97 -8.01
CA VAL A 106 -4.71 16.68 -9.26
C VAL A 106 -4.73 15.67 -10.39
N GLU A 107 -3.74 14.79 -10.39
CA GLU A 107 -3.59 13.74 -11.39
C GLU A 107 -4.71 12.73 -11.32
N VAL A 108 -5.04 12.26 -10.11
CA VAL A 108 -6.20 11.40 -9.86
C VAL A 108 -7.50 12.05 -10.35
N LYS A 109 -7.70 13.36 -10.11
CA LYS A 109 -8.89 14.09 -10.59
C LYS A 109 -8.92 14.23 -12.12
N ASN A 110 -7.75 14.34 -12.74
CA ASN A 110 -7.61 14.41 -14.20
C ASN A 110 -7.63 13.02 -14.86
N GLY A 111 -7.56 11.95 -14.08
CA GLY A 111 -7.49 10.57 -14.55
C GLY A 111 -6.12 10.19 -15.13
N THR A 112 -5.05 10.90 -14.74
CA THR A 112 -3.67 10.51 -15.02
C THR A 112 -3.13 9.62 -13.89
N ASP A 113 -1.99 8.97 -14.14
CA ASP A 113 -1.35 8.09 -13.17
C ASP A 113 -0.41 8.91 -12.27
N ALA A 114 -0.74 9.03 -10.99
CA ALA A 114 0.00 9.81 -9.99
C ALA A 114 1.38 9.21 -9.60
N ASN A 115 1.74 8.07 -10.18
CA ASN A 115 3.08 7.51 -10.07
C ASN A 115 3.86 7.62 -11.41
N CYS A 116 3.32 8.36 -12.38
CA CYS A 116 3.88 8.47 -13.72
C CYS A 116 4.21 9.91 -14.12
N PRO A 117 5.51 10.28 -14.12
CA PRO A 117 5.90 11.65 -14.39
C PRO A 117 5.42 12.14 -15.75
N LEU A 118 4.98 13.38 -15.80
CA LEU A 118 4.52 14.08 -17.00
C LEU A 118 5.50 13.90 -18.17
N GLY A 119 4.97 13.34 -19.27
CA GLY A 119 5.73 13.10 -20.49
C GLY A 119 6.53 11.79 -20.49
N GLN A 120 6.44 10.96 -19.46
CA GLN A 120 6.95 9.59 -19.46
C GLN A 120 5.89 8.58 -19.88
N ASN A 121 6.33 7.38 -20.26
CA ASN A 121 5.46 6.28 -20.66
C ASN A 121 5.46 5.17 -19.60
N CYS A 122 4.60 5.31 -18.60
CA CYS A 122 4.49 4.36 -17.50
C CYS A 122 3.39 3.34 -17.78
N VAL A 123 3.63 2.46 -18.77
CA VAL A 123 2.74 1.32 -18.98
C VAL A 123 3.11 0.25 -17.95
N GLY A 124 2.18 -0.01 -17.03
CA GLY A 124 2.35 -0.88 -15.88
C GLY A 124 3.10 -2.18 -16.17
N GLY A 125 4.07 -2.48 -15.30
CA GLY A 125 4.86 -3.70 -15.32
C GLY A 125 3.99 -4.93 -15.11
N ASN A 126 3.45 -5.47 -16.20
CA ASN A 126 3.15 -6.86 -16.49
C ASN A 126 3.09 -6.96 -18.01
N ASN A 127 4.06 -7.66 -18.61
CA ASN A 127 4.14 -7.82 -20.07
C ASN A 127 2.79 -8.22 -20.71
N PHE A 128 2.42 -7.45 -21.74
CA PHE A 128 1.58 -7.82 -22.89
C PHE A 128 0.12 -7.33 -22.90
N ALA A 129 -0.06 -6.05 -23.22
CA ALA A 129 -1.15 -5.60 -24.09
C ALA A 129 -0.70 -4.34 -24.85
N ILE A 130 -0.04 -4.56 -26.00
CA ILE A 130 0.02 -3.53 -27.04
C ILE A 130 -1.36 -3.51 -27.69
N GLU A 131 -2.20 -2.57 -27.28
CA GLU A 131 -3.35 -2.14 -28.08
C GLU A 131 -3.21 -0.64 -28.38
N VAL A 132 -2.31 -0.33 -29.33
CA VAL A 132 -2.45 0.88 -30.14
C VAL A 132 -3.18 0.47 -31.41
N ALA A 133 -4.51 0.41 -31.32
CA ALA A 133 -5.38 0.37 -32.49
C ALA A 133 -5.55 1.79 -33.07
N THR A 134 -4.45 2.36 -33.55
CA THR A 134 -4.46 3.36 -34.64
C THR A 134 -3.23 3.05 -35.48
N GLY A 135 -3.44 2.31 -36.57
CA GLY A 135 -2.39 1.62 -37.32
C GLY A 135 -1.22 2.52 -37.71
N THR A 136 0.01 2.05 -37.49
CA THR A 136 0.79 1.25 -38.45
C THR A 136 2.07 0.75 -37.78
N ASP A 137 2.30 -0.56 -37.91
CA ASP A 137 3.56 -1.32 -37.76
C ASP A 137 4.22 -1.46 -36.37
N SER A 138 3.75 -2.47 -35.64
CA SER A 138 4.38 -2.98 -34.42
C SER A 138 5.53 -3.94 -34.76
N THR A 139 6.78 -3.49 -34.62
CA THR A 139 7.94 -4.40 -34.48
C THR A 139 8.25 -4.58 -33.00
N ILE A 140 7.73 -5.67 -32.44
CA ILE A 140 7.98 -6.10 -31.06
C ILE A 140 9.42 -6.61 -30.96
N SER A 141 10.31 -5.84 -30.34
CA SER A 141 11.64 -6.31 -29.94
C SER A 141 11.60 -6.78 -28.48
N ASN A 142 11.42 -8.09 -28.32
CA ASN A 142 11.62 -8.80 -27.06
C ASN A 142 13.06 -8.56 -26.56
N THR A 143 13.23 -7.75 -25.53
CA THR A 143 14.47 -7.69 -24.75
C THR A 143 14.15 -8.07 -23.32
N SER A 144 14.31 -9.37 -23.05
CA SER A 144 14.52 -9.89 -21.72
C SER A 144 15.74 -9.21 -21.08
N SER A 145 15.53 -8.31 -20.13
CA SER A 145 16.50 -8.09 -19.05
C SER A 145 15.79 -8.22 -17.72
N THR A 146 15.86 -9.43 -17.17
CA THR A 146 15.80 -9.65 -15.73
C THR A 146 16.96 -8.88 -15.09
N ASP A 147 16.69 -7.85 -14.31
CA ASP A 147 17.56 -7.56 -13.16
C ASP A 147 16.84 -6.78 -12.06
N TYR A 148 16.74 -7.45 -10.91
CA TYR A 148 16.35 -6.86 -9.63
C TYR A 148 17.63 -6.31 -8.98
N SER A 149 17.71 -5.00 -8.72
CA SER A 149 18.49 -4.50 -7.60
C SER A 149 18.01 -3.12 -7.13
N GLN A 150 17.28 -3.16 -6.01
CA GLN A 150 17.38 -2.31 -4.81
C GLN A 150 17.68 -0.81 -4.96
N ALA A 151 16.84 -0.05 -4.25
CA ALA A 151 17.00 1.32 -3.81
C ALA A 151 18.45 1.74 -3.49
N GLY A 152 18.78 2.96 -3.90
CA GLY A 152 20.00 3.67 -3.50
C GLY A 152 20.64 4.37 -4.69
N GLY A 153 20.54 5.70 -4.70
CA GLY A 153 20.98 6.54 -5.82
C GLY A 153 22.35 6.19 -6.38
N LEU A 154 22.39 6.03 -7.70
CA LEU A 154 23.49 6.38 -8.57
C LEU A 154 22.84 6.66 -9.91
N GLY A 155 22.93 7.91 -10.38
CA GLY A 155 22.28 8.37 -11.60
C GLY A 155 22.55 7.39 -12.74
N THR A 156 21.47 6.80 -13.24
CA THR A 156 21.51 6.16 -14.54
C THR A 156 21.70 7.28 -15.54
N ILE A 157 22.77 7.16 -16.32
CA ILE A 157 23.06 8.09 -17.41
C ILE A 157 21.82 8.09 -18.29
N ASN A 158 21.19 9.26 -18.38
CA ASN A 158 20.16 9.53 -19.35
C ASN A 158 20.79 9.41 -20.74
N VAL A 159 20.81 8.20 -21.29
CA VAL A 159 21.01 8.02 -22.72
C VAL A 159 19.67 8.32 -23.38
N SER A 160 19.29 9.60 -23.31
CA SER A 160 18.46 10.22 -24.33
C SER A 160 19.33 10.35 -25.58
N SER A 161 19.75 9.22 -26.17
CA SER A 161 20.04 9.20 -27.59
C SER A 161 18.69 9.05 -28.26
N SER A 162 18.10 10.19 -28.61
CA SER A 162 16.86 10.26 -29.37
C SER A 162 16.98 9.59 -30.76
N THR A 163 18.17 9.11 -31.09
CA THR A 163 18.47 8.26 -32.24
C THR A 163 18.15 6.81 -31.90
N SER A 164 17.07 6.29 -32.48
CA SER A 164 16.83 4.85 -32.45
C SER A 164 18.02 4.13 -33.10
N GLU A 165 18.38 2.94 -32.62
CA GLU A 165 19.42 2.10 -33.24
C GLU A 165 19.12 1.88 -34.75
N THR A 166 17.84 1.89 -35.14
CA THR A 166 17.40 1.87 -36.53
C THR A 166 17.83 3.10 -37.31
N ASP A 167 17.82 4.28 -36.70
CA ASP A 167 18.12 5.54 -37.38
C ASP A 167 19.62 5.63 -37.65
N LEU A 168 20.45 5.14 -36.73
CA LEU A 168 21.89 4.98 -36.94
C LEU A 168 22.19 3.96 -38.05
N ARG A 169 21.48 2.83 -38.08
CA ARG A 169 21.65 1.82 -39.14
C ARG A 169 21.24 2.36 -40.51
N ASN A 170 20.12 3.08 -40.57
CA ASN A 170 19.67 3.74 -41.77
C ASN A 170 20.64 4.86 -42.18
N ALA A 171 21.26 5.56 -41.22
CA ALA A 171 22.27 6.60 -41.44
C ALA A 171 23.60 6.02 -41.94
N LEU A 172 23.88 4.75 -41.71
CA LEU A 172 25.02 4.07 -42.32
C LEU A 172 24.64 3.47 -43.68
N ALA A 173 23.35 3.19 -43.91
CA ALA A 173 22.83 2.65 -45.17
C ALA A 173 22.48 3.72 -46.22
N GLY A 174 22.67 5.01 -45.92
CA GLY A 174 22.34 6.12 -46.84
C GLY A 174 20.85 6.45 -46.93
N GLN A 175 20.03 5.93 -46.02
CA GLN A 175 18.55 6.01 -46.05
C GLN A 175 18.00 6.86 -44.90
N VAL A 176 18.52 8.08 -44.72
CA VAL A 176 18.08 8.99 -43.66
C VAL A 176 17.60 10.32 -44.23
N ASP A 177 16.53 10.85 -43.64
CA ASP A 177 15.93 12.14 -43.93
C ASP A 177 16.62 13.29 -43.16
N ALA A 178 16.48 14.51 -43.67
CA ALA A 178 17.21 15.67 -43.13
C ALA A 178 16.93 15.97 -41.65
N PRO A 179 15.68 15.92 -41.14
CA PRO A 179 15.39 16.15 -39.72
C PRO A 179 16.08 15.14 -38.81
N THR A 180 16.03 13.85 -39.16
CA THR A 180 16.68 12.78 -38.41
C THR A 180 18.20 12.91 -38.45
N LEU A 181 18.77 13.25 -39.61
CA LEU A 181 20.21 13.50 -39.74
C LEU A 181 20.67 14.68 -38.88
N ARG A 182 19.89 15.77 -38.81
CA ARG A 182 20.17 16.90 -37.91
C ARG A 182 20.19 16.45 -36.46
N GLN A 183 19.22 15.65 -36.04
CA GLN A 183 19.14 15.17 -34.68
C GLN A 183 20.33 14.28 -34.32
N ILE A 184 20.70 13.34 -35.20
CA ILE A 184 21.91 12.52 -35.03
C ILE A 184 23.14 13.40 -34.87
N LEU A 185 23.29 14.45 -35.70
CA LEU A 185 24.46 15.35 -35.62
C LEU A 185 24.48 16.17 -34.32
N LEU A 186 23.33 16.71 -33.89
CA LEU A 186 23.19 17.43 -32.63
C LEU A 186 23.54 16.55 -31.43
N ASP A 187 23.01 15.32 -31.40
CA ASP A 187 23.26 14.34 -30.34
C ASP A 187 24.74 13.93 -30.29
N ASN A 188 25.45 13.99 -31.43
CA ASN A 188 26.90 13.75 -31.54
C ASN A 188 27.75 15.02 -31.38
N GLY A 189 27.18 16.13 -30.91
CA GLY A 189 27.91 17.34 -30.54
C GLY A 189 28.17 18.31 -31.70
N ALA A 190 27.42 18.22 -32.79
CA ALA A 190 27.43 19.25 -33.82
C ALA A 190 26.83 20.56 -33.30
N ASP A 191 27.42 21.68 -33.70
CA ASP A 191 26.94 23.01 -33.30
C ASP A 191 25.58 23.32 -33.94
N LYS A 192 24.59 23.63 -33.11
CA LYS A 192 23.23 23.91 -33.54
C LYS A 192 23.15 25.12 -34.48
N ALA A 193 23.93 26.17 -34.22
CA ALA A 193 23.91 27.36 -35.08
C ALA A 193 24.51 27.08 -36.45
N MET A 194 25.50 26.20 -36.54
CA MET A 194 26.05 25.74 -37.82
C MET A 194 25.06 24.85 -38.58
N LEU A 195 24.35 23.95 -37.88
CA LEU A 195 23.34 23.11 -38.52
C LEU A 195 22.16 23.95 -39.03
N ASP A 196 21.64 24.88 -38.22
CA ASP A 196 20.53 25.76 -38.60
C ASP A 196 20.89 26.69 -39.79
N ALA A 197 22.18 26.95 -40.01
CA ALA A 197 22.67 27.73 -41.15
C ALA A 197 22.77 26.92 -42.48
N ILE A 198 22.65 25.60 -42.43
CA ILE A 198 22.70 24.71 -43.61
C ILE A 198 21.26 24.31 -43.97
N THR A 199 20.93 24.26 -45.26
CA THR A 199 19.60 23.80 -45.69
C THR A 199 19.50 22.27 -45.64
N ASP A 200 18.28 21.73 -45.51
CA ASP A 200 18.06 20.27 -45.49
C ASP A 200 18.61 19.57 -46.74
N ALA A 201 18.51 20.22 -47.91
CA ALA A 201 19.02 19.71 -49.17
C ALA A 201 20.55 19.67 -49.22
N ASP A 202 21.21 20.72 -48.71
CA ASP A 202 22.67 20.79 -48.66
C ASP A 202 23.24 19.81 -47.62
N LEU A 203 22.54 19.63 -46.49
CA LEU A 203 22.91 18.68 -45.46
C LEU A 203 22.91 17.24 -46.01
N LEU A 204 21.81 16.83 -46.66
CA LEU A 204 21.72 15.51 -47.29
C LEU A 204 22.74 15.34 -48.41
N LYS A 205 22.97 16.37 -49.22
CA LYS A 205 23.97 16.33 -50.29
C LYS A 205 25.38 16.08 -49.74
N SER A 206 25.78 16.81 -48.70
CA SER A 206 27.10 16.65 -48.06
C SER A 206 27.27 15.26 -47.44
N TYR A 207 26.22 14.74 -46.81
CA TYR A 207 26.19 13.40 -46.25
C TYR A 207 26.33 12.31 -47.33
N GLN A 208 25.60 12.43 -48.45
CA GLN A 208 25.73 11.50 -49.58
C GLN A 208 27.12 11.57 -50.24
N GLU A 209 27.74 12.75 -50.28
CA GLU A 209 29.12 12.90 -50.79
C GLU A 209 30.13 12.15 -49.92
N VAL A 210 29.97 12.18 -48.58
CA VAL A 210 30.82 11.43 -47.65
C VAL A 210 30.65 9.91 -47.85
N LEU A 211 29.43 9.42 -48.03
CA LEU A 211 29.19 7.99 -48.26
C LEU A 211 29.79 7.50 -49.59
N ASN A 212 29.77 8.32 -50.63
CA ASN A 212 30.32 7.98 -51.94
C ASN A 212 31.86 8.07 -52.00
N ASN A 213 32.50 8.70 -51.00
CA ASN A 213 33.95 8.86 -50.91
C ASN A 213 34.62 7.90 -49.91
N GLN A 214 33.89 6.91 -49.37
CA GLN A 214 34.44 5.79 -48.60
C GLN A 214 34.67 4.55 -49.49
#